data_AF-A0A2P4YAC2-F1
#
_entry.id   AF-A0A2P4YAC2-F1
#
_cell.length_a   1.000
_cell.length_b   1.000
_cell.length_c   1.000
_cell.angle_alpha   90.00
_cell.angle_beta   90.00
_cell.angle_gamma   90.00
#
_symmetry.space_group_name_H-M   'P 1'
#
loop_
_entity.id
_entity.type
_entity.pdbx_description
1 polymer ?
#
loop_
_entity_poly.entity_id
_entity_poly.type
_entity_poly.pdbx_seq_one_letter_code
_entity_poly.pdbx_strand_id
1 'polypeptide(L)'
;MLPQDGPTVQRKAESTNQGTTIDSNVVIIKKNGIDIRLCIDYRLVNCLIRLMVYPIPLINDLLDDLDKVLWYCSLDMASGFWVVPMTDRARSISAFITPFGLFEWNRMPFGLKNAPQIYQRLLDNALYGFVKVTQDQDRSDRKDVFETGKPDLERNESGLGRRSYIDDILVTGRSWDALCEKVGKLLDVCDEWNLSISVAKSFWGRQKVDYLGHRVSADGLETHPKELSALQELPFPTNLRSM
;
A
#
# COMPACT_ATOMS: atom_id res chain seq x y z
N MET A 1 -2.58 21.70 10.03
CA MET A 1 -1.79 20.90 10.98
C MET A 1 -1.58 19.53 10.35
N LEU A 2 -0.50 19.33 9.58
CA LEU A 2 -0.01 18.04 9.05
C LEU A 2 1.50 18.23 8.85
N PRO A 3 2.35 17.27 9.25
CA PRO A 3 2.49 16.01 8.50
C PRO A 3 2.62 14.77 9.42
N GLN A 4 1.67 13.83 9.32
CA GLN A 4 1.78 12.50 9.96
C GLN A 4 2.14 11.40 8.95
N ASP A 5 2.34 11.76 7.69
CA ASP A 5 2.35 10.81 6.56
C ASP A 5 3.77 10.35 6.17
N GLY A 6 4.70 10.30 7.13
CA GLY A 6 6.11 10.04 6.87
C GLY A 6 6.72 8.94 7.75
N PRO A 7 7.89 8.41 7.35
CA PRO A 7 8.65 7.46 8.14
C PRO A 7 8.93 8.03 9.54
N THR A 8 8.51 7.30 10.58
CA THR A 8 8.71 7.71 11.98
C THR A 8 9.45 6.61 12.73
N VAL A 9 10.58 6.98 13.36
CA VAL A 9 11.42 6.10 14.17
C VAL A 9 11.61 6.66 15.57
N GLN A 10 11.92 5.79 16.52
CA GLN A 10 12.34 6.17 17.86
C GLN A 10 13.57 5.38 18.28
N ARG A 11 14.40 5.97 19.13
CA ARG A 11 15.52 5.24 19.76
C ARG A 11 14.91 4.15 20.64
N LYS A 12 15.42 2.92 20.49
CA LYS A 12 15.02 1.82 21.37
C LYS A 12 15.64 2.09 22.75
N ALA A 13 14.81 2.14 23.80
CA ALA A 13 15.32 2.31 25.16
C ALA A 13 16.21 1.11 25.53
N GLU A 14 17.36 1.38 26.14
CA GLU A 14 18.25 0.37 26.72
C GLU A 14 17.59 -0.24 27.96
N SER A 15 16.52 -1.00 27.77
CA SER A 15 15.89 -1.76 28.84
C SER A 15 16.49 -3.16 28.89
N THR A 16 16.99 -3.48 30.07
CA THR A 16 17.72 -4.67 30.47
C THR A 16 16.86 -5.91 30.25
N ASN A 17 17.02 -6.60 29.11
CA ASN A 17 16.71 -8.02 29.02
C ASN A 17 17.51 -8.64 27.89
N GLN A 18 18.31 -9.65 28.24
CA GLN A 18 19.09 -10.51 27.35
C GLN A 18 18.17 -11.45 26.54
N GLY A 19 17.15 -10.90 25.88
CA GLY A 19 16.39 -11.59 24.84
C GLY A 19 17.05 -11.32 23.50
N THR A 20 17.28 -12.37 22.71
CA THR A 20 17.93 -12.35 21.40
C THR A 20 17.27 -11.31 20.48
N THR A 21 17.78 -10.08 20.45
CA THR A 21 17.28 -9.05 19.54
C THR A 21 17.89 -9.34 18.18
N ILE A 22 17.03 -9.63 17.21
CA ILE A 22 17.44 -9.83 15.83
C ILE A 22 17.52 -8.44 15.20
N ASP A 23 18.73 -7.88 15.17
CA ASP A 23 18.96 -6.55 14.62
C ASP A 23 19.15 -6.62 13.11
N SER A 24 18.38 -5.80 12.39
CA SER A 24 18.50 -5.68 10.93
C SER A 24 19.48 -4.57 10.55
N ASN A 25 20.27 -4.80 9.52
CA ASN A 25 21.22 -3.81 9.01
C ASN A 25 20.54 -2.81 8.08
N VAL A 26 21.05 -1.58 8.07
CA VAL A 26 20.61 -0.53 7.13
C VAL A 26 21.43 -0.59 5.86
N VAL A 27 20.72 -0.61 4.73
CA VAL A 27 21.25 -0.42 3.38
C VAL A 27 20.79 0.95 2.88
N ILE A 28 21.72 1.78 2.45
CA ILE A 28 21.43 3.09 1.88
C ILE A 28 21.46 2.99 0.36
N ILE A 29 20.35 3.31 -0.30
CA ILE A 29 20.21 3.28 -1.76
C ILE A 29 20.08 4.70 -2.27
N LYS A 30 20.88 5.08 -3.28
CA LYS A 30 20.70 6.34 -4.02
C LYS A 30 19.84 6.08 -5.25
N LYS A 31 18.61 6.57 -5.26
CA LYS A 31 17.76 6.61 -6.44
C LYS A 31 18.16 7.82 -7.30
N ASN A 32 18.38 7.58 -8.59
CA ASN A 32 18.75 8.59 -9.59
C ASN A 32 19.99 9.44 -9.21
N GLY A 33 20.86 8.92 -8.34
CA GLY A 33 22.05 9.63 -7.84
C GLY A 33 21.79 10.74 -6.80
N ILE A 34 20.53 11.12 -6.56
CA ILE A 34 20.15 12.28 -5.73
C ILE A 34 19.26 11.87 -4.53
N ASP A 35 18.25 11.02 -4.75
CA ASP A 35 17.26 10.65 -3.74
C ASP A 35 17.81 9.51 -2.86
N ILE A 36 18.13 9.80 -1.59
CA ILE A 36 18.65 8.79 -0.66
C ILE A 36 17.48 8.07 0.01
N ARG A 37 17.44 6.74 -0.13
CA ARG A 37 16.45 5.86 0.47
C ARG A 37 17.10 4.95 1.50
N LEU A 38 16.54 4.96 2.69
CA LEU A 38 16.91 4.04 3.75
C LEU A 38 16.14 2.73 3.55
N CYS A 39 16.86 1.63 3.33
CA CYS A 39 16.29 0.30 3.16
C CYS A 39 16.80 -0.60 4.28
N ILE A 40 15.91 -1.20 5.06
CA ILE A 40 16.29 -2.12 6.12
C ILE A 40 16.30 -3.54 5.56
N ASP A 41 17.39 -4.26 5.80
CA ASP A 41 17.51 -5.65 5.37
C ASP A 41 16.80 -6.60 6.34
N TYR A 42 15.50 -6.77 6.12
CA TYR A 42 14.66 -7.68 6.89
C TYR A 42 14.71 -9.14 6.42
N ARG A 43 15.66 -9.57 5.58
CA ARG A 43 15.67 -10.95 5.03
C ARG A 43 15.61 -12.02 6.13
N LEU A 44 16.44 -11.89 7.16
CA LEU A 44 16.47 -12.86 8.27
C LEU A 44 15.20 -12.77 9.13
N VAL A 45 14.74 -11.56 9.44
CA VAL A 45 13.49 -11.30 10.17
C VAL A 45 12.30 -11.92 9.42
N ASN A 46 12.22 -11.73 8.10
CA ASN A 46 11.14 -12.23 7.25
C ASN A 46 11.10 -13.77 7.17
N CYS A 47 12.24 -14.46 7.33
CA CYS A 47 12.27 -15.92 7.42
C CYS A 47 11.59 -16.45 8.69
N LEU A 48 11.62 -15.67 9.77
CA LEU A 48 11.03 -16.04 11.07
C LEU A 48 9.58 -15.59 11.21
N ILE A 49 9.14 -14.64 10.38
CA ILE A 49 7.77 -14.16 10.38
C ILE A 49 6.85 -15.17 9.66
N ARG A 50 5.83 -15.62 10.39
CA ARG A 50 4.70 -16.35 9.81
C ARG A 50 3.99 -15.47 8.79
N LEU A 51 3.85 -15.99 7.57
CA LEU A 51 3.17 -15.30 6.48
C LEU A 51 1.69 -15.08 6.84
N MET A 52 1.22 -13.84 6.66
CA MET A 52 -0.20 -13.53 6.70
C MET A 52 -0.87 -14.04 5.43
N VAL A 53 -1.94 -14.81 5.59
CA VAL A 53 -2.78 -15.24 4.47
C VAL A 53 -3.93 -14.26 4.33
N TYR A 54 -3.85 -13.41 3.31
CA TYR A 54 -4.94 -12.52 2.91
C TYR A 54 -5.06 -12.57 1.38
N PRO A 55 -6.27 -12.77 0.83
CA PRO A 55 -6.45 -12.89 -0.60
C PRO A 55 -6.25 -11.53 -1.26
N ILE A 56 -5.11 -11.36 -1.93
CA ILE A 56 -4.89 -10.24 -2.83
C ILE A 56 -5.53 -10.62 -4.18
N PRO A 57 -6.35 -9.74 -4.78
CA PRO A 57 -6.98 -10.01 -6.07
C PRO A 57 -5.93 -10.26 -7.16
N LEU A 58 -6.26 -11.10 -8.14
CA LEU A 58 -5.43 -11.28 -9.31
C LEU A 58 -5.55 -10.05 -10.21
N ILE A 59 -4.43 -9.61 -10.79
CA ILE A 59 -4.39 -8.44 -11.66
C ILE A 59 -5.39 -8.58 -12.82
N ASN A 60 -5.51 -9.76 -13.42
CA ASN A 60 -6.44 -10.01 -14.53
C ASN A 60 -7.90 -9.76 -14.10
N ASP A 61 -8.30 -10.24 -12.93
CA ASP A 61 -9.66 -10.01 -12.39
C ASP A 61 -9.94 -8.52 -12.19
N LEU A 62 -8.91 -7.73 -11.85
CA LEU A 62 -9.02 -6.27 -11.71
C LEU A 62 -9.07 -5.53 -13.05
N LEU A 63 -8.70 -6.19 -14.15
CA LEU A 63 -8.69 -5.63 -15.50
C LEU A 63 -9.94 -6.00 -16.32
N ASP A 64 -10.72 -6.97 -15.86
CA ASP A 64 -11.95 -7.41 -16.53
C ASP A 64 -12.99 -6.29 -16.66
N ASP A 65 -13.78 -6.31 -17.73
CA ASP A 65 -14.87 -5.37 -18.02
C ASP A 65 -14.49 -3.88 -18.07
N LEU A 66 -13.19 -3.55 -18.20
CA LEU A 66 -12.75 -2.16 -18.31
C LEU A 66 -13.10 -1.55 -19.67
N ASP A 67 -13.19 -2.34 -20.74
CA ASP A 67 -13.63 -1.92 -22.08
C ASP A 67 -15.06 -1.31 -22.10
N LYS A 68 -15.89 -1.61 -21.09
CA LYS A 68 -17.28 -1.11 -20.97
C LYS A 68 -17.37 0.26 -20.28
N VAL A 69 -16.26 0.92 -20.02
CA VAL A 69 -16.15 2.18 -19.27
C VAL A 69 -15.60 3.29 -20.15
N LEU A 70 -16.12 4.52 -19.95
CA LEU A 70 -15.69 5.69 -20.71
C LEU A 70 -14.64 6.54 -19.97
N TRP A 71 -14.78 6.68 -18.64
CA TRP A 71 -13.93 7.54 -17.82
C TRP A 71 -13.24 6.78 -16.70
N TYR A 72 -11.98 7.14 -16.46
CA TYR A 72 -11.08 6.49 -15.52
C TYR A 72 -10.38 7.52 -14.63
N CYS A 73 -10.23 7.18 -13.35
CA CYS A 73 -9.25 7.79 -12.46
C CYS A 73 -8.31 6.70 -11.95
N SER A 74 -7.03 6.76 -12.31
CA SER A 74 -5.98 5.88 -11.78
C SER A 74 -5.25 6.64 -10.69
N LEU A 75 -5.37 6.17 -9.45
CA LEU A 75 -4.99 6.91 -8.25
C LEU A 75 -3.88 6.17 -7.51
N ASP A 76 -2.82 6.88 -7.17
CA ASP A 76 -1.68 6.39 -6.37
C ASP A 76 -1.87 6.86 -4.92
N MET A 77 -1.90 5.92 -3.97
CA MET A 77 -1.89 6.25 -2.55
C MET A 77 -0.58 6.95 -2.16
N ALA A 78 -0.70 8.10 -1.52
CA ALA A 78 0.44 8.78 -0.92
C ALA A 78 0.86 8.04 0.37
N SER A 79 2.16 8.08 0.63
CA SER A 79 2.76 7.57 1.88
C SER A 79 2.64 6.07 2.14
N GLY A 80 1.94 5.31 1.30
CA GLY A 80 1.88 3.85 1.29
C GLY A 80 1.72 3.25 2.69
N PHE A 81 2.61 2.32 3.05
CA PHE A 81 2.56 1.59 4.32
C PHE A 81 2.71 2.47 5.57
N TRP A 82 3.24 3.70 5.48
CA TRP A 82 3.51 4.54 6.65
C TRP A 82 2.26 4.99 7.40
N VAL A 83 1.07 4.88 6.79
CA VAL A 83 -0.20 5.15 7.48
C VAL A 83 -0.47 4.14 8.61
N VAL A 84 0.10 2.93 8.51
CA VAL A 84 -0.20 1.83 9.44
C VAL A 84 0.66 1.95 10.70
N PRO A 85 0.07 2.13 11.90
CA PRO A 85 0.81 2.07 13.16
C PRO A 85 1.35 0.66 13.43
N MET A 86 2.54 0.58 14.01
CA MET A 86 3.11 -0.68 14.47
C MET A 86 2.63 -1.01 15.89
N THR A 87 2.27 -2.28 16.14
CA THR A 87 2.06 -2.80 17.50
C THR A 87 3.39 -2.91 18.23
N ASP A 88 3.39 -2.89 19.58
CA ASP A 88 4.62 -2.93 20.39
C ASP A 88 5.52 -4.12 20.06
N ARG A 89 4.91 -5.29 19.85
CA ARG A 89 5.63 -6.50 19.42
C ARG A 89 6.28 -6.29 18.06
N ALA A 90 5.55 -5.73 17.10
CA ALA A 90 6.05 -5.49 15.75
C ALA A 90 7.16 -4.43 15.74
N ARG A 91 7.06 -3.37 16.57
CA ARG A 91 8.11 -2.35 16.74
C ARG A 91 9.43 -3.00 17.14
N SER A 92 9.44 -3.83 18.18
CA SER A 92 10.65 -4.51 18.63
C SER A 92 11.25 -5.45 17.58
N ILE A 93 10.42 -6.10 16.75
CA ILE A 93 10.89 -6.97 15.65
C ILE A 93 11.47 -6.14 14.49
N SER A 94 10.92 -4.95 14.26
CA SER A 94 11.36 -4.04 13.19
C SER A 94 12.65 -3.29 13.51
N ALA A 95 13.25 -3.52 14.68
CA ALA A 95 14.45 -2.81 15.13
C ALA A 95 15.62 -2.97 14.15
N PHE A 96 16.39 -1.89 14.01
CA PHE A 96 17.53 -1.83 13.10
C PHE A 96 18.65 -0.99 13.69
N ILE A 97 19.88 -1.35 13.36
CA ILE A 97 21.08 -0.70 13.88
C ILE A 97 21.69 0.25 12.85
N THR A 98 22.08 1.43 13.33
CA THR A 98 22.84 2.42 12.57
C THR A 98 24.12 2.77 13.33
N PRO A 99 25.10 3.45 12.71
CA PRO A 99 26.23 4.02 13.43
C PRO A 99 25.85 4.98 14.58
N PHE A 100 24.62 5.50 14.59
CA PHE A 100 24.11 6.45 15.60
C PHE A 100 23.30 5.79 16.72
N GLY A 101 23.14 4.47 16.68
CA GLY A 101 22.43 3.66 17.68
C GLY A 101 21.35 2.76 17.09
N LEU A 102 20.57 2.16 17.99
CA LEU A 102 19.48 1.25 17.71
C LEU A 102 18.15 1.99 17.65
N PHE A 103 17.40 1.77 16.57
CA PHE A 103 16.13 2.42 16.30
C PHE A 103 15.05 1.39 15.99
N GLU A 104 13.80 1.75 16.24
CA GLU A 104 12.63 0.96 15.86
C GLU A 104 11.58 1.85 15.21
N TRP A 105 10.73 1.25 14.37
CA TRP A 105 9.72 1.97 13.61
C TRP A 105 8.43 2.15 14.41
N ASN A 106 7.83 3.34 14.34
CA ASN A 106 6.50 3.60 14.90
C ASN A 106 5.37 3.35 13.88
N ARG A 107 5.72 3.33 12.59
CA ARG A 107 4.82 3.07 11.46
C ARG A 107 5.39 1.94 10.60
N MET A 108 4.55 1.24 9.87
CA MET A 108 4.94 0.05 9.12
C MET A 108 6.00 0.38 8.04
N PRO A 109 7.23 -0.16 8.16
CA PRO A 109 8.27 0.09 7.17
C PRO A 109 8.13 -0.80 5.94
N PHE A 110 8.72 -0.35 4.84
CA PHE A 110 8.97 -1.20 3.68
C PHE A 110 9.93 -2.34 4.03
N GLY A 111 9.79 -3.46 3.31
CA GLY A 111 10.65 -4.63 3.42
C GLY A 111 10.17 -5.70 4.39
N LEU A 112 9.18 -5.41 5.25
CA LEU A 112 8.53 -6.45 6.06
C LEU A 112 7.62 -7.33 5.19
N LYS A 113 7.72 -8.64 5.39
CA LYS A 113 7.02 -9.66 4.58
C LYS A 113 5.50 -9.52 4.50
N ASN A 114 4.86 -9.08 5.59
CA ASN A 114 3.40 -8.99 5.68
C ASN A 114 2.86 -7.57 5.38
N ALA A 115 3.74 -6.60 5.10
CA ALA A 115 3.30 -5.21 4.92
C ALA A 115 2.29 -5.02 3.77
N PRO A 116 2.47 -5.63 2.58
CA PRO A 116 1.49 -5.51 1.49
C PRO A 116 0.12 -6.09 1.85
N GLN A 117 0.08 -7.26 2.52
CA GLN A 117 -1.18 -7.92 2.89
C GLN A 117 -1.94 -7.12 3.95
N ILE A 118 -1.23 -6.58 4.94
CA ILE A 118 -1.83 -5.73 5.98
C ILE A 118 -2.40 -4.47 5.35
N TYR A 119 -1.64 -3.85 4.44
CA TYR A 119 -2.07 -2.63 3.77
C TYR A 119 -3.26 -2.85 2.82
N GLN A 120 -3.23 -3.91 2.01
CA GLN A 120 -4.37 -4.28 1.17
C GLN A 120 -5.62 -4.52 2.01
N ARG A 121 -5.50 -5.25 3.13
CA ARG A 121 -6.63 -5.49 4.04
C ARG A 121 -7.20 -4.17 4.60
N LEU A 122 -6.34 -3.21 4.90
CA LEU A 122 -6.76 -1.89 5.35
C LEU A 122 -7.49 -1.12 4.26
N LEU A 123 -6.96 -1.08 3.05
CA LEU A 123 -7.63 -0.42 1.94
C LEU A 123 -8.96 -1.10 1.58
N ASP A 124 -8.97 -2.42 1.51
CA ASP A 124 -10.21 -3.16 1.25
C ASP A 124 -11.27 -2.86 2.30
N ASN A 125 -10.87 -2.76 3.57
CA ASN A 125 -11.79 -2.42 4.64
C ASN A 125 -12.28 -0.96 4.55
N ALA A 126 -11.38 -0.02 4.24
CA ALA A 126 -11.74 1.38 4.09
C ALA A 126 -12.71 1.59 2.93
N LEU A 127 -12.38 1.03 1.77
CA LEU A 127 -13.10 1.22 0.51
C LEU A 127 -14.40 0.42 0.43
N TYR A 128 -14.40 -0.81 0.95
CA TYR A 128 -15.50 -1.76 0.75
C TYR A 128 -16.26 -2.11 2.04
N GLY A 129 -15.81 -1.61 3.20
CA GLY A 129 -16.62 -1.54 4.42
C GLY A 129 -16.88 -2.88 5.12
N PHE A 130 -15.83 -3.62 5.51
CA PHE A 130 -16.02 -4.84 6.31
C PHE A 130 -16.12 -4.58 7.83
N VAL A 131 -15.52 -3.48 8.33
CA VAL A 131 -15.36 -3.18 9.76
C VAL A 131 -15.41 -1.66 10.01
N LYS A 132 -16.19 -1.21 11.02
CA LYS A 132 -16.30 0.20 11.44
C LYS A 132 -15.10 0.67 12.26
N VAL A 133 -14.66 1.91 12.05
CA VAL A 133 -13.75 2.60 12.97
C VAL A 133 -14.58 3.12 14.16
N THR A 134 -14.38 2.56 15.35
CA THR A 134 -15.01 3.09 16.58
C THR A 134 -14.29 4.35 17.05
N GLN A 135 -14.98 5.48 17.09
CA GLN A 135 -14.50 6.73 17.68
C GLN A 135 -14.54 6.69 19.23
N ASP A 136 -14.04 5.63 19.87
CA ASP A 136 -13.88 5.66 21.32
C ASP A 136 -12.77 6.67 21.66
N GLN A 137 -13.16 7.74 22.37
CA GLN A 137 -12.35 8.93 22.65
C GLN A 137 -11.20 8.70 23.65
N ASP A 138 -11.00 7.48 24.16
CA ASP A 138 -9.84 7.16 24.98
C ASP A 138 -8.61 6.90 24.10
N ARG A 139 -7.98 7.99 23.68
CA ARG A 139 -6.69 8.07 22.95
C ARG A 139 -5.53 7.29 23.58
N SER A 140 -5.71 6.70 24.75
CA SER A 140 -4.70 5.93 25.48
C SER A 140 -4.51 4.51 24.94
N ASP A 141 -5.55 3.91 24.35
CA ASP A 141 -5.53 2.49 23.98
C ASP A 141 -5.58 2.35 22.46
N ARG A 142 -4.41 2.19 21.84
CA ARG A 142 -4.29 1.93 20.39
C ARG A 142 -4.82 0.53 20.09
N LYS A 143 -6.13 0.39 19.94
CA LYS A 143 -6.75 -0.90 19.61
C LYS A 143 -6.68 -1.14 18.11
N ASP A 144 -6.28 -2.35 17.73
CA ASP A 144 -6.25 -2.79 16.33
C ASP A 144 -7.69 -2.92 15.82
N VAL A 145 -8.02 -2.16 14.76
CA VAL A 145 -9.35 -2.16 14.14
C VAL A 145 -9.72 -3.55 13.63
N PHE A 146 -8.75 -4.39 13.26
CA PHE A 146 -8.98 -5.75 12.79
C PHE A 146 -9.17 -6.77 13.91
N GLU A 147 -8.82 -6.44 15.16
CA GLU A 147 -9.05 -7.29 16.33
C GLU A 147 -10.31 -6.86 17.10
N THR A 148 -10.62 -5.56 17.11
CA THR A 148 -11.63 -4.96 18.00
C THR A 148 -12.79 -4.27 17.28
N GLY A 149 -12.67 -4.06 15.96
CA GLY A 149 -13.69 -3.38 15.19
C GLY A 149 -14.96 -4.22 15.04
N LYS A 150 -16.10 -3.54 15.03
CA LYS A 150 -17.42 -4.19 14.82
C LYS A 150 -17.68 -4.30 13.30
N PRO A 151 -18.30 -5.40 12.83
CA PRO A 151 -18.65 -5.53 11.42
C PRO A 151 -19.59 -4.40 11.00
N ASP A 152 -19.32 -3.79 9.85
CA ASP A 152 -20.18 -2.74 9.30
C ASP A 152 -21.32 -3.38 8.49
N LEU A 153 -22.38 -3.78 9.17
CA LEU A 153 -23.55 -4.42 8.55
C LEU A 153 -24.46 -3.43 7.79
N GLU A 154 -24.18 -2.13 7.87
CA GLU A 154 -25.06 -1.06 7.36
C GLU A 154 -24.50 -0.34 6.13
N ARG A 155 -23.19 -0.46 5.84
CA ARG A 155 -22.62 0.07 4.60
C ARG A 155 -23.16 -0.72 3.40
N ASN A 156 -24.07 -0.10 2.65
CA ASN A 156 -24.50 -0.56 1.33
C ASN A 156 -23.28 -0.86 0.44
N GLU A 157 -23.39 -1.84 -0.47
CA GLU A 157 -22.37 -2.19 -1.46
C GLU A 157 -21.65 -0.92 -1.92
N SER A 158 -20.39 -0.78 -1.52
CA SER A 158 -19.54 0.33 -1.90
C SER A 158 -19.63 0.47 -3.41
N GLY A 159 -20.26 1.55 -3.89
CA GLY A 159 -20.47 1.79 -5.34
C GLY A 159 -19.17 1.90 -6.16
N LEU A 160 -18.01 1.79 -5.50
CA LEU A 160 -16.72 1.50 -6.10
C LEU A 160 -16.62 0.01 -6.45
N GLY A 161 -16.44 -0.30 -7.73
CA GLY A 161 -16.00 -1.64 -8.12
C GLY A 161 -14.68 -2.00 -7.46
N ARG A 162 -14.49 -3.28 -7.10
CA ARG A 162 -13.26 -3.75 -6.44
C ARG A 162 -12.08 -3.74 -7.41
N ARG A 163 -11.36 -2.62 -7.45
CA ARG A 163 -10.21 -2.35 -8.33
C ARG A 163 -9.06 -1.65 -7.60
N SER A 164 -8.82 -2.07 -6.36
CA SER A 164 -7.63 -1.68 -5.58
C SER A 164 -6.58 -2.79 -5.63
N TYR A 165 -5.32 -2.40 -5.79
CA TYR A 165 -4.18 -3.29 -5.70
C TYR A 165 -3.03 -2.56 -5.01
N ILE A 166 -2.80 -2.89 -3.74
CA ILE A 166 -1.84 -2.25 -2.85
C ILE A 166 -2.03 -0.73 -2.94
N ASP A 167 -1.09 0.04 -3.51
CA ASP A 167 -1.17 1.50 -3.55
C ASP A 167 -2.00 2.03 -4.75
N ASP A 168 -2.37 1.18 -5.72
CA ASP A 168 -3.05 1.57 -6.96
C ASP A 168 -4.57 1.37 -6.86
N ILE A 169 -5.34 2.44 -7.03
CA ILE A 169 -6.81 2.42 -7.01
C ILE A 169 -7.33 2.91 -8.36
N LEU A 170 -8.16 2.10 -9.02
CA LEU A 170 -8.85 2.50 -10.26
C LEU A 170 -10.33 2.78 -10.00
N VAL A 171 -10.77 4.00 -10.28
CA VAL A 171 -12.19 4.39 -10.26
C VAL A 171 -12.69 4.55 -11.69
N THR A 172 -13.86 3.98 -11.97
CA THR A 172 -14.44 3.91 -13.33
C THR A 172 -15.86 4.47 -13.37
N GLY A 173 -16.18 5.18 -14.46
CA GLY A 173 -17.51 5.75 -14.72
C GLY A 173 -17.92 5.63 -16.19
N ARG A 174 -19.18 5.24 -16.43
CA ARG A 174 -19.78 5.26 -17.79
C ARG A 174 -20.13 6.67 -18.26
N SER A 175 -20.40 7.57 -17.31
CA SER A 175 -20.56 9.02 -17.53
C SER A 175 -19.61 9.78 -16.63
N TRP A 176 -19.40 11.05 -16.94
CA TRP A 176 -18.59 11.96 -16.12
C TRP A 176 -19.18 12.10 -14.71
N ASP A 177 -20.49 12.31 -14.62
CA ASP A 177 -21.17 12.50 -13.33
C ASP A 177 -21.05 11.25 -12.43
N ALA A 178 -21.20 10.06 -13.00
CA ALA A 178 -21.04 8.81 -12.26
C ALA A 178 -19.59 8.62 -11.76
N LEU A 179 -18.59 9.09 -12.53
CA LEU A 179 -17.20 9.09 -12.07
C LEU A 179 -17.02 10.06 -10.90
N CYS A 180 -17.51 11.29 -11.03
CA CYS A 180 -17.42 12.31 -9.98
C CYS A 180 -18.09 11.87 -8.68
N GLU A 181 -19.25 11.22 -8.75
CA GLU A 181 -19.94 10.68 -7.57
C GLU A 181 -19.09 9.62 -6.86
N LYS A 182 -18.50 8.68 -7.61
CA LYS A 182 -17.64 7.64 -7.04
C LYS A 182 -16.35 8.21 -6.46
N VAL A 183 -15.74 9.17 -7.14
CA VAL A 183 -14.54 9.86 -6.65
C VAL A 183 -14.86 10.63 -5.37
N GLY A 184 -16.02 11.30 -5.28
CA GLY A 184 -16.47 11.97 -4.06
C GLY A 184 -16.53 11.00 -2.87
N LYS A 185 -17.23 9.87 -3.04
CA LYS A 185 -17.29 8.81 -2.02
C LYS A 185 -15.92 8.27 -1.62
N LEU A 186 -15.01 8.10 -2.59
CA LEU A 186 -13.64 7.68 -2.31
C LEU A 186 -12.90 8.71 -1.45
N LEU A 187 -13.04 10.01 -1.75
CA LEU A 187 -12.39 11.07 -0.99
C LEU A 187 -12.92 11.16 0.44
N ASP A 188 -14.24 10.98 0.63
CA ASP A 188 -14.85 10.91 1.97
C ASP A 188 -14.27 9.74 2.78
N VAL A 189 -14.15 8.57 2.17
CA VAL A 189 -13.50 7.39 2.79
C VAL A 189 -12.03 7.67 3.11
N CYS A 190 -11.30 8.34 2.22
CA CYS A 190 -9.91 8.69 2.46
C CYS A 190 -9.76 9.61 3.67
N ASP A 191 -10.66 10.60 3.84
CA ASP A 191 -10.67 11.48 5.00
C ASP A 191 -10.99 10.70 6.30
N GLU A 192 -12.01 9.85 6.28
CA GLU A 192 -12.41 9.02 7.44
C GLU A 192 -11.29 8.10 7.92
N TRP A 193 -10.51 7.53 6.98
CA TRP A 193 -9.45 6.57 7.25
C TRP A 193 -8.05 7.19 7.33
N ASN A 194 -7.94 8.52 7.23
CA ASN A 194 -6.67 9.25 7.17
C ASN A 194 -5.72 8.67 6.10
N LEU A 195 -6.27 8.40 4.91
CA LEU A 195 -5.55 7.98 3.71
C LEU A 195 -5.36 9.19 2.81
N SER A 196 -4.18 9.30 2.22
CA SER A 196 -3.81 10.41 1.33
C SER A 196 -3.63 9.90 -0.09
N ILE A 197 -4.08 10.64 -1.10
CA ILE A 197 -3.85 10.35 -2.53
C ILE A 197 -2.74 11.27 -3.07
N SER A 198 -1.79 10.71 -3.83
CA SER A 198 -0.77 11.48 -4.51
C SER A 198 -1.34 12.16 -5.76
N VAL A 199 -1.68 13.45 -5.66
CA VAL A 199 -2.21 14.22 -6.80
C VAL A 199 -1.23 14.21 -7.98
N ALA A 200 0.08 14.32 -7.72
CA ALA A 200 1.11 14.43 -8.75
C ALA A 200 1.34 13.13 -9.54
N LYS A 201 1.05 11.97 -8.95
CA LYS A 201 1.20 10.66 -9.60
C LYS A 201 -0.12 10.07 -10.09
N SER A 202 -1.24 10.64 -9.65
CA SER A 202 -2.58 10.19 -10.01
C SER A 202 -3.04 10.83 -11.32
N PHE A 203 -3.84 10.09 -12.07
CA PHE A 203 -4.49 10.53 -13.30
C PHE A 203 -6.00 10.58 -13.09
N TRP A 204 -6.58 11.76 -13.30
CA TRP A 204 -7.99 12.03 -12.99
C TRP A 204 -8.78 12.24 -14.28
N GLY A 205 -9.95 11.61 -14.39
CA GLY A 205 -10.94 11.89 -15.43
C GLY A 205 -10.42 11.66 -16.85
N ARG A 206 -9.62 10.62 -17.08
CA ARG A 206 -9.05 10.28 -18.39
C ARG A 206 -9.93 9.26 -19.11
N GLN A 207 -9.91 9.27 -20.44
CA GLN A 207 -10.53 8.20 -21.25
C GLN A 207 -9.57 7.04 -21.54
N LYS A 208 -8.27 7.28 -21.32
CA LYS A 208 -7.20 6.31 -21.46
C LYS A 208 -6.17 6.51 -20.35
N VAL A 209 -5.86 5.46 -19.61
CA VAL A 209 -5.00 5.55 -18.42
C VAL A 209 -4.13 4.32 -18.27
N ASP A 210 -2.96 4.48 -17.63
CA ASP A 210 -2.11 3.36 -17.26
C ASP A 210 -2.52 2.86 -15.85
N TYR A 211 -2.68 1.55 -15.71
CA TYR A 211 -3.07 0.85 -14.48
C TYR A 211 -2.47 -0.56 -14.46
N LEU A 212 -1.75 -0.90 -13.39
CA LEU A 212 -1.11 -2.21 -13.17
C LEU A 212 -0.25 -2.72 -14.34
N GLY A 213 0.48 -1.83 -15.02
CA GLY A 213 1.32 -2.18 -16.17
C GLY A 213 0.58 -2.25 -17.51
N HIS A 214 -0.74 -2.12 -17.49
CA HIS A 214 -1.59 -2.09 -18.68
C HIS A 214 -2.08 -0.69 -18.97
N ARG A 215 -2.37 -0.45 -20.25
CA ARG A 215 -3.02 0.77 -20.72
C ARG A 215 -4.47 0.44 -21.04
N VAL A 216 -5.37 1.13 -20.37
CA VAL A 216 -6.80 0.85 -20.39
C VAL A 216 -7.53 1.98 -21.12
N SER A 217 -8.40 1.64 -22.06
CA SER A 217 -9.38 2.57 -22.65
C SER A 217 -10.69 1.84 -23.00
N ALA A 218 -11.67 2.59 -23.52
CA ALA A 218 -12.90 2.01 -24.07
C ALA A 218 -12.65 1.07 -25.27
N ASP A 219 -11.48 1.14 -25.91
CA ASP A 219 -11.08 0.25 -27.01
C ASP A 219 -10.52 -1.10 -26.52
N GLY A 220 -10.31 -1.24 -25.20
CA GLY A 220 -9.81 -2.44 -24.55
C GLY A 220 -8.50 -2.23 -23.80
N LEU A 221 -7.84 -3.36 -23.52
CA LEU A 221 -6.56 -3.43 -22.80
C LEU A 221 -5.40 -3.50 -23.79
N GLU A 222 -4.47 -2.56 -23.66
CA GLU A 222 -3.20 -2.54 -24.40
C GLU A 222 -2.04 -2.78 -23.43
N THR A 223 -1.03 -3.54 -23.85
CA THR A 223 0.24 -3.63 -23.11
C THR A 223 1.00 -2.30 -23.19
N HIS A 224 1.64 -1.90 -22.09
CA HIS A 224 2.37 -0.65 -22.07
C HIS A 224 3.58 -0.68 -23.03
N PRO A 225 3.82 0.38 -23.84
CA PRO A 225 4.89 0.38 -24.84
C PRO A 225 6.30 0.10 -24.28
N LYS A 226 6.57 0.54 -23.04
CA LYS A 226 7.86 0.29 -22.37
C LYS A 226 8.13 -1.20 -22.07
N GLU A 227 7.10 -1.99 -21.79
CA GLU A 227 7.28 -3.43 -21.58
C GLU A 227 7.53 -4.16 -22.89
N LEU A 228 6.89 -3.72 -23.97
CA LEU A 228 7.16 -4.21 -25.33
C LEU A 228 8.60 -3.91 -25.75
N SER A 229 9.11 -2.70 -25.47
CA SER A 229 10.51 -2.36 -25.72
C SER A 229 11.47 -3.20 -24.87
N ALA A 230 11.17 -3.41 -23.59
CA ALA A 230 11.99 -4.25 -22.71
C ALA A 230 12.06 -5.73 -23.17
N LEU A 231 10.95 -6.26 -23.70
CA LEU A 231 10.91 -7.59 -24.32
C LEU A 231 11.70 -7.66 -25.63
N GLN A 232 11.67 -6.60 -26.44
CA GLN A 232 12.43 -6.52 -27.69
C GLN A 232 13.94 -6.43 -27.44
N GLU A 233 14.35 -5.76 -26.36
CA GLU A 233 15.76 -5.57 -25.99
C GLU A 233 16.30 -6.66 -25.07
N LEU A 234 15.49 -7.66 -24.73
CA LEU A 234 15.83 -8.69 -23.75
C LEU A 234 16.94 -9.59 -24.33
N PRO A 235 18.17 -9.57 -23.76
CA PRO A 235 19.26 -10.38 -24.26
C PRO A 235 18.96 -11.86 -24.05
N PHE A 236 19.39 -12.70 -24.99
CA PHE A 236 19.18 -14.14 -24.88
C PHE A 236 19.83 -14.67 -23.59
N PRO A 237 19.12 -15.46 -22.77
CA PRO A 237 19.61 -15.88 -21.47
C PRO A 237 20.88 -16.72 -21.60
N THR A 238 21.90 -16.34 -20.84
CA THR A 238 23.23 -16.98 -20.85
C THR A 238 23.43 -17.99 -19.73
N ASN A 239 22.49 -18.05 -18.77
CA ASN A 239 22.51 -19.00 -17.66
C ASN A 239 21.09 -19.42 -17.23
N LEU A 240 20.99 -20.54 -16.51
CA LEU A 240 19.75 -21.11 -15.99
C LEU A 240 18.95 -20.18 -15.07
N ARG A 241 19.59 -19.18 -14.47
CA ARG A 241 18.94 -18.18 -13.59
C ARG A 241 18.37 -16.99 -14.37
N SER A 242 18.78 -16.84 -15.64
CA SER A 242 18.32 -15.81 -16.58
C SER A 242 17.31 -16.32 -17.60
N MET A 243 17.17 -17.64 -17.76
CA MET A 243 16.05 -18.30 -18.46
C MET A 243 14.76 -18.19 -17.65
#